data_AF-A0A194WV00-F1
#
_entry.id   AF-A0A194WV00-F1
#
_cell.length_a   1.000
_cell.length_b   1.000
_cell.length_c   1.000
_cell.angle_alpha   90.00
_cell.angle_beta   90.00
_cell.angle_gamma   90.00
#
_symmetry.space_group_name_H-M   'P 1'
#
loop_
_entity.id
_entity.type
_entity.pdbx_description
1 polymer ?
#
loop_
_entity_poly.entity_id
_entity_poly.type
_entity_poly.pdbx_seq_one_letter_code
_entity_poly.pdbx_strand_id
1 'polypeptide(L)'
;MSSKFPYALLLGYLMLALVSAQNATCDRSCLEGLISNYLTALTTHNSSLLTTTPNVKYVENDQIVPFGAGEWHVSTTLGKYRHIFSDPNAGQVAAITTIVENGVGAIYVVRLKVEKNQTISEIETAITRDPGGAARYENMTKPEAVWLQAVPQAQRVSRATLIARGNMYYSGMERNDPKGNYSFFSKDCLRIEDGLQTTEVKTGDAYGHSNDTVFASLSCEEQFQSGFLGFVTAVRERHFSVVDEERQAVFVVSTIDQNGTVRWLPDVNGTSSPIPAYFDVPRGEQGMEAFQVRDDKLFRIEMTMIEVPYGMRAAFHIGSPVDLRGSGTNKTIASPCDDSCLKNVLKQVLQAMQNHDASALPLAQGVRYSENGQFLSLSDGLWGTLGHFDAPGQDDYGASFVDSAKGVVGYWGATKEQSTPGVLVLRVQVEGGKITEIEAIDVRAESSGARFGTLTLMRPPLPIEWESTPLGRLDSAFKQNSNTSTGIPSVLVSAYFDGLERHSSAGVSFTTGCVRRDMTVQGNLSCAAQMDGRGAAPNGLFNGTISVRDRRILVADAKAGVALAVVLIDYPAASPPPLPATQLVPSTYMVPQLIKIDNGSISRVESMIKWMPFGYVSSWAEEKVS
;
A
#
# COMPACT_ATOMS: atom_id res chain seq x y z
N MET A 1 24.68 67.68 68.13
CA MET A 1 23.56 66.72 67.94
C MET A 1 22.77 67.13 66.71
N SER A 2 22.47 66.16 65.82
CA SER A 2 21.70 66.25 64.55
C SER A 2 22.42 66.94 63.36
N SER A 3 22.90 66.28 62.29
CA SER A 3 22.27 65.42 61.25
C SER A 3 21.25 66.19 60.39
N LYS A 4 21.19 66.15 59.04
CA LYS A 4 21.88 65.46 57.93
C LYS A 4 21.57 66.20 56.60
N PHE A 5 22.40 65.92 55.59
CA PHE A 5 22.51 66.38 54.19
C PHE A 5 21.36 65.88 53.24
N PRO A 6 21.35 66.18 51.91
CA PRO A 6 20.19 66.65 51.12
C PRO A 6 19.72 65.62 50.06
N TYR A 7 18.68 65.98 49.31
CA TYR A 7 18.21 65.25 48.13
C TYR A 7 19.15 65.48 46.93
N ALA A 8 19.61 64.40 46.30
CA ALA A 8 20.18 64.40 44.95
C ALA A 8 19.39 63.41 44.08
N LEU A 9 18.75 63.93 43.02
CA LEU A 9 18.11 63.15 41.97
C LEU A 9 19.18 62.46 41.11
N LEU A 10 19.04 61.16 40.88
CA LEU A 10 19.73 60.43 39.82
C LEU A 10 18.74 60.16 38.68
N LEU A 11 19.03 60.68 37.48
CA LEU A 11 18.40 60.29 36.22
C LEU A 11 19.12 59.04 35.68
N GLY A 12 18.42 57.90 35.66
CA GLY A 12 18.87 56.68 34.98
C GLY A 12 18.32 56.62 33.56
N TYR A 13 19.20 56.63 32.55
CA TYR A 13 18.88 56.30 31.17
C TYR A 13 18.74 54.77 31.03
N LEU A 14 17.54 54.30 30.73
CA LEU A 14 17.28 52.91 30.35
C LEU A 14 17.52 52.77 28.84
N MET A 15 18.64 52.18 28.43
CA MET A 15 18.80 51.72 27.04
C MET A 15 18.00 50.42 26.88
N LEU A 16 16.84 50.50 26.21
CA LEU A 16 16.20 49.32 25.65
C LEU A 16 17.03 48.84 24.45
N ALA A 17 17.79 47.77 24.64
CA ALA A 17 18.29 46.98 23.53
C ALA A 17 17.09 46.25 22.90
N LEU A 18 16.62 46.75 21.75
CA LEU A 18 15.78 45.99 20.85
C LEU A 18 16.62 44.83 20.30
N VAL A 19 16.58 43.69 20.98
CA VAL A 19 16.99 42.41 20.38
C VAL A 19 16.00 42.16 19.25
N SER A 20 16.43 42.45 18.02
CA SER A 20 15.75 41.98 16.84
C SER A 20 15.84 40.46 16.89
N ALA A 21 14.75 39.77 17.22
CA ALA A 21 14.64 38.35 16.97
C ALA A 21 14.83 38.16 15.46
N GLN A 22 16.04 37.79 15.03
CA GLN A 22 16.23 37.26 13.70
C GLN A 22 15.24 36.11 13.57
N ASN A 23 14.32 36.20 12.60
CA ASN A 23 13.51 35.07 12.15
C ASN A 23 14.48 33.95 11.77
N ALA A 24 14.82 33.10 12.73
CA ALA A 24 15.82 32.06 12.56
C ALA A 24 15.18 30.97 11.70
N THR A 25 15.39 31.07 10.39
CA THR A 25 15.16 29.99 9.44
C THR A 25 15.91 28.75 9.91
N CYS A 26 15.25 27.59 9.90
CA CYS A 26 15.87 26.32 10.29
C CYS A 26 16.93 25.93 9.25
N ASP A 27 18.20 26.05 9.61
CA ASP A 27 19.33 25.64 8.77
C ASP A 27 19.52 24.11 8.80
N ARG A 28 20.56 23.59 8.12
CA ARG A 28 20.87 22.14 8.10
C ARG A 28 20.97 21.57 9.51
N SER A 29 21.73 22.20 10.41
CA SER A 29 21.93 21.66 11.74
C SER A 29 20.63 21.60 12.53
N CYS A 30 19.78 22.61 12.39
CA CYS A 30 18.44 22.63 12.96
C CYS A 30 17.58 21.47 12.42
N LEU A 31 17.55 21.28 11.09
CA LEU A 31 16.78 20.23 10.42
C LEU A 31 17.23 18.81 10.82
N GLU A 32 18.54 18.55 10.79
CA GLU A 32 19.12 17.26 11.19
C GLU A 32 18.87 16.98 12.69
N GLY A 33 18.83 18.02 13.52
CA GLY A 33 18.42 17.94 14.93
C GLY A 33 16.96 17.53 15.12
N LEU A 34 16.04 18.05 14.29
CA LEU A 34 14.61 17.68 14.33
C LEU A 34 14.37 16.22 13.96
N ILE A 35 15.12 15.67 12.98
CA ILE A 35 15.11 14.22 12.69
C ILE A 35 15.52 13.41 13.91
N SER A 36 16.57 13.85 14.61
CA SER A 36 17.05 13.14 15.80
C SER A 36 16.00 13.16 16.92
N ASN A 37 15.37 14.30 17.16
CA ASN A 37 14.28 14.42 18.14
C ASN A 37 13.07 13.55 17.76
N TYR A 38 12.71 13.52 16.47
CA TYR A 38 11.63 12.68 15.95
C TYR A 38 11.90 11.20 16.21
N LEU A 39 13.09 10.70 15.85
CA LEU A 39 13.44 9.29 16.02
C LEU A 39 13.52 8.89 17.51
N THR A 40 13.98 9.78 18.38
CA THR A 40 13.93 9.57 19.84
C THR A 40 12.49 9.50 20.35
N ALA A 41 11.62 10.42 19.92
CA ALA A 41 10.21 10.42 20.28
C ALA A 41 9.52 9.13 19.82
N LEU A 42 9.83 8.65 18.60
CA LEU A 42 9.31 7.40 18.04
C LEU A 42 9.60 6.21 18.96
N THR A 43 10.87 5.98 19.32
CA THR A 43 11.25 4.81 20.15
C THR A 43 10.87 4.93 21.63
N THR A 44 10.50 6.13 22.08
CA THR A 44 9.95 6.37 23.43
C THR A 44 8.43 6.36 23.44
N HIS A 45 7.80 6.06 22.28
CA HIS A 45 6.35 6.02 22.08
C HIS A 45 5.65 7.32 22.51
N ASN A 46 6.33 8.45 22.39
CA ASN A 46 5.85 9.72 22.94
C ASN A 46 5.90 10.85 21.91
N SER A 47 4.86 10.91 21.07
CA SER A 47 4.69 11.94 20.04
C SER A 47 4.55 13.35 20.62
N SER A 48 4.13 13.49 21.88
CA SER A 48 3.99 14.80 22.55
C SER A 48 5.32 15.52 22.83
N LEU A 49 6.45 14.82 22.67
CA LEU A 49 7.79 15.43 22.73
C LEU A 49 8.09 16.33 21.52
N LEU A 50 7.29 16.23 20.46
CA LEU A 50 7.48 16.99 19.23
C LEU A 50 6.58 18.21 19.19
N THR A 51 7.11 19.33 18.72
CA THR A 51 6.31 20.53 18.47
C THR A 51 5.77 20.46 17.04
N THR A 52 4.47 20.24 16.92
CA THR A 52 3.79 20.10 15.62
C THR A 52 2.76 21.22 15.42
N THR A 53 2.34 21.41 14.17
CA THR A 53 1.15 22.23 13.90
C THR A 53 -0.13 21.51 14.39
N PRO A 54 -1.22 22.24 14.69
CA PRO A 54 -2.47 21.60 15.15
C PRO A 54 -3.05 20.56 14.19
N ASN A 55 -2.77 20.69 12.90
CA ASN A 55 -3.28 19.81 11.84
C ASN A 55 -2.14 19.04 11.17
N VAL A 56 -1.13 18.63 11.95
CA VAL A 56 0.00 17.86 11.42
C VAL A 56 -0.51 16.63 10.67
N LYS A 57 -0.05 16.48 9.42
CA LYS A 57 -0.39 15.32 8.59
C LYS A 57 0.67 14.24 8.79
N TYR A 58 0.28 13.14 9.43
CA TYR A 58 1.11 11.94 9.58
C TYR A 58 0.70 10.88 8.57
N VAL A 59 1.66 10.37 7.83
CA VAL A 59 1.49 9.34 6.81
C VAL A 59 2.45 8.19 7.10
N GLU A 60 1.93 6.98 7.05
CA GLU A 60 2.68 5.73 7.18
C GLU A 60 2.34 4.80 6.02
N ASN A 61 3.32 4.43 5.19
CA ASN A 61 3.12 3.58 4.00
C ASN A 61 1.97 4.10 3.11
N ASP A 62 2.00 5.41 2.83
CA ASP A 62 0.98 6.19 2.12
C ASP A 62 -0.42 6.22 2.75
N GLN A 63 -0.60 5.73 3.98
CA GLN A 63 -1.85 5.87 4.73
C GLN A 63 -1.78 7.07 5.67
N ILE A 64 -2.79 7.95 5.58
CA ILE A 64 -2.97 9.01 6.57
C ILE A 64 -3.52 8.35 7.84
N VAL A 65 -2.73 8.35 8.91
CA VAL A 65 -3.10 7.74 10.20
C VAL A 65 -2.96 8.75 11.34
N PRO A 66 -3.66 8.56 12.47
CA PRO A 66 -3.51 9.46 13.62
C PRO A 66 -2.06 9.56 14.08
N PHE A 67 -1.60 10.77 14.37
CA PHE A 67 -0.23 10.99 14.86
C PHE A 67 -0.03 10.30 16.22
N GLY A 68 0.96 9.41 16.31
CA GLY A 68 1.18 8.55 17.47
C GLY A 68 0.56 7.15 17.37
N ALA A 69 -0.11 6.81 16.27
CA ALA A 69 -0.53 5.44 15.94
C ALA A 69 0.51 4.71 15.07
N GLY A 70 0.24 3.46 14.70
CA GLY A 70 1.10 2.67 13.80
C GLY A 70 2.45 2.35 14.43
N GLU A 71 3.54 2.67 13.72
CA GLU A 71 4.92 2.39 14.12
C GLU A 71 5.25 2.95 15.52
N TRP A 72 4.60 4.03 15.94
CA TRP A 72 4.77 4.66 17.26
C TRP A 72 4.50 3.73 18.45
N HIS A 73 3.77 2.63 18.26
CA HIS A 73 3.49 1.66 19.32
C HIS A 73 4.46 0.48 19.36
N VAL A 74 5.17 0.23 18.26
CA VAL A 74 5.92 -1.03 18.04
C VAL A 74 7.41 -0.82 17.84
N SER A 75 7.84 0.41 17.53
CA SER A 75 9.26 0.76 17.37
C SER A 75 9.97 0.80 18.72
N THR A 76 11.05 0.04 18.89
CA THR A 76 11.70 -0.12 20.21
C THR A 76 13.13 0.41 20.26
N THR A 77 13.88 0.30 19.16
CA THR A 77 15.30 0.65 19.14
C THR A 77 15.66 1.29 17.80
N LEU A 78 16.53 2.30 17.84
CA LEU A 78 17.14 2.88 16.64
C LEU A 78 18.40 2.11 16.27
N GLY A 79 18.59 1.82 14.98
CA GLY A 79 19.83 1.24 14.50
C GLY A 79 20.96 2.27 14.33
N LYS A 80 22.12 1.78 13.91
CA LYS A 80 23.35 2.55 13.75
C LYS A 80 23.36 3.36 12.46
N TYR A 81 22.80 2.81 11.38
CA TYR A 81 22.81 3.48 10.08
C TYR A 81 21.85 4.67 10.07
N ARG A 82 22.34 5.83 9.65
CA ARG A 82 21.52 7.03 9.46
C ARG A 82 22.07 7.89 8.32
N HIS A 83 21.28 8.05 7.28
CA HIS A 83 21.56 8.94 6.16
C HIS A 83 20.56 10.09 6.17
N ILE A 84 21.00 11.33 6.39
CA ILE A 84 20.13 12.51 6.44
C ILE A 84 20.37 13.43 5.24
N PHE A 85 19.28 13.84 4.61
CA PHE A 85 19.24 14.84 3.53
C PHE A 85 18.54 16.09 4.06
N SER A 86 19.11 17.27 3.83
CA SER A 86 18.53 18.53 4.34
C SER A 86 18.34 19.56 3.24
N ASP A 87 17.18 20.20 3.25
CA ASP A 87 16.79 21.27 2.34
C ASP A 87 16.29 22.48 3.14
N PRO A 88 17.22 23.34 3.64
CA PRO A 88 16.87 24.55 4.38
C PRO A 88 16.00 25.54 3.58
N ASN A 89 16.06 25.49 2.25
CA ASN A 89 15.28 26.38 1.38
C ASN A 89 13.79 26.01 1.41
N ALA A 90 13.48 24.71 1.31
CA ALA A 90 12.10 24.23 1.35
C ALA A 90 11.57 23.93 2.77
N GLY A 91 12.44 23.97 3.79
CA GLY A 91 12.10 23.52 5.15
C GLY A 91 11.80 22.03 5.17
N GLN A 92 12.59 21.23 4.45
CA GLN A 92 12.39 19.79 4.31
C GLN A 92 13.62 19.04 4.79
N VAL A 93 13.41 17.91 5.44
CA VAL A 93 14.48 17.01 5.87
C VAL A 93 14.00 15.57 5.78
N ALA A 94 14.85 14.67 5.31
CA ALA A 94 14.55 13.24 5.24
C ALA A 94 15.69 12.41 5.79
N ALA A 95 15.38 11.21 6.28
CA ALA A 95 16.37 10.25 6.71
C ALA A 95 16.02 8.83 6.26
N ILE A 96 17.02 8.11 5.77
CA ILE A 96 17.02 6.65 5.66
C ILE A 96 17.77 6.11 6.88
N THR A 97 17.10 5.30 7.69
CA THR A 97 17.64 4.73 8.93
C THR A 97 17.09 3.32 9.12
N THR A 98 17.51 2.65 10.18
CA THR A 98 16.98 1.36 10.61
C THR A 98 16.34 1.50 12.00
N ILE A 99 15.35 0.66 12.26
CA ILE A 99 14.68 0.53 13.56
C ILE A 99 14.48 -0.96 13.91
N VAL A 100 14.08 -1.22 15.14
CA VAL A 100 13.60 -2.54 15.59
C VAL A 100 12.11 -2.45 15.91
N GLU A 101 11.27 -3.05 15.08
CA GLU A 101 9.82 -3.20 15.23
C GLU A 101 9.53 -4.55 15.90
N ASN A 102 8.97 -4.56 17.11
CA ASN A 102 8.62 -5.80 17.83
C ASN A 102 9.74 -6.88 17.90
N GLY A 103 11.00 -6.45 17.96
CA GLY A 103 12.17 -7.34 18.01
C GLY A 103 12.75 -7.74 16.65
N VAL A 104 12.20 -7.23 15.54
CA VAL A 104 12.67 -7.48 14.18
C VAL A 104 13.18 -6.19 13.55
N GLY A 105 14.33 -6.26 12.88
CA GLY A 105 14.90 -5.10 12.19
C GLY A 105 14.06 -4.72 10.97
N ALA A 106 13.85 -3.41 10.78
CA ALA A 106 13.21 -2.83 9.61
C ALA A 106 13.99 -1.61 9.13
N ILE A 107 13.88 -1.31 7.83
CA ILE A 107 14.38 -0.04 7.28
C ILE A 107 13.26 0.98 7.45
N TYR A 108 13.61 2.14 7.98
CA TYR A 108 12.68 3.20 8.28
C TYR A 108 13.12 4.46 7.55
N VAL A 109 12.23 4.96 6.71
CA VAL A 109 12.41 6.22 6.00
C VAL A 109 11.43 7.23 6.55
N VAL A 110 11.90 8.43 6.85
CA VAL A 110 11.06 9.54 7.31
C VAL A 110 11.42 10.83 6.61
N ARG A 111 10.41 11.59 6.19
CA ARG A 111 10.52 13.00 5.77
C ARG A 111 9.68 13.88 6.68
N LEU A 112 10.24 15.01 7.08
CA LEU A 112 9.57 16.05 7.86
C LEU A 112 9.48 17.34 7.03
N LYS A 113 8.30 17.96 6.98
CA LYS A 113 8.14 19.38 6.60
C LYS A 113 8.16 20.22 7.86
N VAL A 114 9.03 21.22 7.86
CA VAL A 114 9.29 22.11 9.00
C VAL A 114 8.95 23.53 8.60
N GLU A 115 8.06 24.15 9.38
CA GLU A 115 7.66 25.53 9.21
C GLU A 115 8.76 26.48 9.72
N LYS A 116 8.68 27.77 9.34
CA LYS A 116 9.68 28.78 9.73
C LYS A 116 9.86 28.93 11.25
N ASN A 117 8.86 28.56 12.04
CA ASN A 117 8.88 28.57 13.51
C ASN A 117 9.35 27.22 14.12
N GLN A 118 9.96 26.34 13.31
CA GLN A 118 10.46 25.01 13.70
C GLN A 118 9.37 24.01 14.13
N THR A 119 8.10 24.29 13.81
CA THR A 119 7.02 23.32 14.02
C THR A 119 6.91 22.36 12.83
N ILE A 120 6.63 21.10 13.11
CA ILE A 120 6.45 20.07 12.08
C ILE A 120 5.00 20.11 11.57
N SER A 121 4.82 20.32 10.26
CA SER A 121 3.50 20.34 9.62
C SER A 121 3.15 19.04 8.88
N GLU A 122 4.16 18.31 8.42
CA GLU A 122 3.98 17.05 7.71
C GLU A 122 5.05 16.04 8.11
N ILE A 123 4.63 14.78 8.22
CA ILE A 123 5.47 13.63 8.53
C ILE A 123 5.08 12.54 7.54
N GLU A 124 6.03 12.09 6.73
CA GLU A 124 5.85 11.02 5.74
C GLU A 124 6.82 9.89 6.07
N THR A 125 6.30 8.70 6.35
CA THR A 125 7.11 7.54 6.69
C THR A 125 6.80 6.36 5.77
N ALA A 126 7.85 5.60 5.49
CA ALA A 126 7.75 4.33 4.81
C ALA A 126 8.63 3.31 5.56
N ILE A 127 8.04 2.16 5.85
CA ILE A 127 8.66 1.10 6.66
C ILE A 127 8.83 -0.14 5.80
N THR A 128 10.07 -0.37 5.35
CA THR A 128 10.44 -1.58 4.62
C THR A 128 10.77 -2.68 5.61
N ARG A 129 9.86 -3.65 5.73
CA ARG A 129 9.96 -4.77 6.66
C ARG A 129 10.79 -5.92 6.08
N ASP A 130 12.03 -5.58 5.69
CA ASP A 130 13.07 -6.53 5.28
C ASP A 130 14.16 -6.62 6.37
N PRO A 131 14.15 -7.67 7.22
CA PRO A 131 15.17 -7.85 8.25
C PRO A 131 16.57 -8.05 7.67
N GLY A 132 16.67 -8.61 6.45
CA GLY A 132 17.94 -8.77 5.75
C GLY A 132 18.51 -7.43 5.31
N GLY A 133 17.65 -6.56 4.76
CA GLY A 133 18.00 -5.19 4.38
C GLY A 133 18.38 -4.32 5.57
N ALA A 134 17.60 -4.39 6.65
CA ALA A 134 17.95 -3.74 7.91
C ALA A 134 19.33 -4.20 8.42
N ALA A 135 19.63 -5.50 8.38
CA ALA A 135 20.93 -6.03 8.77
C ALA A 135 22.08 -5.56 7.85
N ARG A 136 21.84 -5.42 6.55
CA ARG A 136 22.84 -4.87 5.61
C ARG A 136 23.17 -3.43 5.95
N TYR A 137 22.18 -2.58 6.20
CA TYR A 137 22.39 -1.21 6.66
C TYR A 137 23.12 -1.14 8.00
N GLU A 138 22.74 -1.97 8.97
CA GLU A 138 23.41 -2.03 10.28
C GLU A 138 24.89 -2.43 10.15
N ASN A 139 25.23 -3.29 9.20
CA ASN A 139 26.63 -3.64 8.90
C ASN A 139 27.40 -2.51 8.22
N MET A 140 26.74 -1.69 7.39
CA MET A 140 27.36 -0.50 6.81
C MET A 140 27.68 0.55 7.87
N THR A 141 26.88 0.64 8.95
CA THR A 141 26.96 1.58 10.08
C THR A 141 26.78 3.06 9.73
N LYS A 142 27.20 3.50 8.54
CA LYS A 142 27.08 4.87 8.05
C LYS A 142 27.03 4.88 6.52
N PRO A 143 26.49 5.95 5.90
CA PRO A 143 26.54 6.12 4.46
C PRO A 143 27.98 6.22 3.94
N GLU A 144 28.17 5.98 2.63
CA GLU A 144 29.44 6.28 1.97
C GLU A 144 29.81 7.76 2.17
N ALA A 145 31.09 8.03 2.41
CA ALA A 145 31.57 9.38 2.77
C ALA A 145 31.16 10.47 1.75
N VAL A 146 31.04 10.11 0.48
CA VAL A 146 30.69 11.05 -0.60
C VAL A 146 29.28 11.64 -0.47
N TRP A 147 28.37 10.95 0.22
CA TRP A 147 27.04 11.46 0.53
C TRP A 147 27.07 12.57 1.58
N LEU A 148 28.07 12.58 2.46
CA LEU A 148 28.14 13.47 3.62
C LEU A 148 28.98 14.73 3.37
N GLN A 149 29.70 14.76 2.25
CA GLN A 149 30.63 15.84 1.91
C GLN A 149 29.90 17.04 1.31
N ALA A 150 30.12 18.22 1.89
CA ALA A 150 29.68 19.46 1.30
C ALA A 150 30.46 19.73 -0.01
N VAL A 151 29.74 19.96 -1.10
CA VAL A 151 30.33 20.35 -2.38
C VAL A 151 30.61 21.86 -2.35
N PRO A 152 31.80 22.34 -2.77
CA PRO A 152 32.06 23.78 -2.85
C PRO A 152 31.02 24.51 -3.71
N GLN A 153 30.59 25.70 -3.31
CA GLN A 153 29.49 26.42 -3.98
C GLN A 153 29.71 26.58 -5.50
N ALA A 154 30.95 26.80 -5.94
CA ALA A 154 31.30 26.95 -7.36
C ALA A 154 31.17 25.65 -8.19
N GLN A 155 31.10 24.49 -7.55
CA GLN A 155 30.98 23.17 -8.18
C GLN A 155 29.54 22.62 -8.10
N ARG A 156 28.64 23.31 -7.41
CA ARG A 156 27.24 22.91 -7.27
C ARG A 156 26.49 23.19 -8.57
N VAL A 157 25.72 22.21 -9.04
CA VAL A 157 24.63 22.44 -9.99
C VAL A 157 23.40 22.99 -9.26
N SER A 158 22.50 23.60 -10.03
CA SER A 158 21.30 24.21 -9.48
C SER A 158 20.31 23.19 -8.93
N ARG A 159 19.44 23.61 -8.01
CA ARG A 159 18.27 22.83 -7.56
C ARG A 159 17.48 22.21 -8.71
N ALA A 160 17.19 23.00 -9.76
CA ALA A 160 16.45 22.53 -10.92
C ALA A 160 17.22 21.43 -11.69
N THR A 161 18.54 21.54 -11.76
CA THR A 161 19.41 20.51 -12.36
C THR A 161 19.40 19.22 -11.54
N LEU A 162 19.46 19.30 -10.20
CA LEU A 162 19.37 18.12 -9.32
C LEU A 162 18.05 17.36 -9.54
N ILE A 163 16.93 18.08 -9.54
CA ILE A 163 15.60 17.51 -9.83
C ILE A 163 15.57 16.90 -11.24
N ALA A 164 16.08 17.62 -12.25
CA ALA A 164 16.07 17.12 -13.62
C ALA A 164 16.89 15.83 -13.76
N ARG A 165 18.06 15.73 -13.13
CA ARG A 165 18.90 14.52 -13.16
C ARG A 165 18.25 13.34 -12.46
N GLY A 166 17.68 13.54 -11.27
CA GLY A 166 16.89 12.50 -10.61
C GLY A 166 15.71 12.05 -11.47
N ASN A 167 14.99 12.98 -12.11
CA ASN A 167 13.85 12.63 -12.96
C ASN A 167 14.23 11.85 -14.24
N MET A 168 15.46 12.00 -14.74
CA MET A 168 15.95 11.22 -15.88
C MET A 168 16.04 9.72 -15.56
N TYR A 169 16.36 9.35 -14.30
CA TYR A 169 16.34 7.96 -13.86
C TYR A 169 14.97 7.33 -14.07
N TYR A 170 13.92 7.93 -13.52
CA TYR A 170 12.55 7.42 -13.68
C TYR A 170 12.05 7.45 -15.12
N SER A 171 12.42 8.48 -15.87
CA SER A 171 12.05 8.59 -17.29
C SER A 171 12.74 7.50 -18.13
N GLY A 172 13.93 7.07 -17.74
CA GLY A 172 14.63 5.96 -18.37
C GLY A 172 14.15 4.57 -17.94
N MET A 173 13.59 4.46 -16.72
CA MET A 173 13.08 3.22 -16.15
C MET A 173 11.69 2.90 -16.66
N GLU A 174 10.82 3.91 -16.73
CA GLU A 174 9.45 3.75 -17.22
C GLU A 174 9.46 3.23 -18.67
N ARG A 175 8.93 2.02 -18.86
CA ARG A 175 8.93 1.29 -20.15
C ARG A 175 10.33 1.25 -20.77
N ASN A 176 11.34 0.98 -19.94
CA ASN A 176 12.76 1.05 -20.26
C ASN A 176 13.09 0.54 -21.68
N ASP A 177 13.52 1.47 -22.53
CA ASP A 177 13.90 1.20 -23.92
C ASP A 177 15.42 0.95 -24.00
N PRO A 178 15.90 -0.22 -24.46
CA PRO A 178 17.33 -0.48 -24.59
C PRO A 178 18.05 0.50 -25.55
N LYS A 179 17.32 1.25 -26.38
CA LYS A 179 17.86 2.27 -27.30
C LYS A 179 17.83 3.69 -26.71
N GLY A 180 17.39 3.85 -25.47
CA GLY A 180 17.34 5.14 -24.78
C GLY A 180 18.72 5.77 -24.57
N ASN A 181 18.76 7.09 -24.35
CA ASN A 181 20.00 7.78 -24.00
C ASN A 181 20.21 7.76 -22.47
N TYR A 182 21.14 6.93 -22.02
CA TYR A 182 21.49 6.74 -20.60
C TYR A 182 22.82 7.39 -20.21
N SER A 183 23.35 8.31 -21.02
CA SER A 183 24.65 8.95 -20.77
C SER A 183 24.69 9.86 -19.52
N PHE A 184 23.54 10.03 -18.86
CA PHE A 184 23.37 10.80 -17.62
C PHE A 184 23.86 10.05 -16.37
N PHE A 185 24.18 8.76 -16.47
CA PHE A 185 24.93 8.06 -15.44
C PHE A 185 26.42 8.41 -15.51
N SER A 186 27.02 8.57 -14.34
CA SER A 186 28.47 8.54 -14.19
C SER A 186 29.01 7.16 -14.53
N LYS A 187 30.22 7.08 -15.08
CA LYS A 187 30.90 5.80 -15.30
C LYS A 187 31.20 5.04 -14.01
N ASP A 188 31.28 5.77 -12.89
CA ASP A 188 31.47 5.21 -11.55
C ASP A 188 30.15 5.09 -10.78
N CYS A 189 28.99 5.12 -11.45
CA CYS A 189 27.70 5.06 -10.77
C CYS A 189 27.55 3.73 -10.02
N LEU A 190 27.15 3.82 -8.75
CA LEU A 190 26.79 2.65 -7.94
C LEU A 190 25.39 2.82 -7.37
N ARG A 191 24.64 1.71 -7.35
CA ARG A 191 23.31 1.61 -6.77
C ARG A 191 23.28 0.62 -5.62
N ILE A 192 22.65 1.02 -4.51
CA ILE A 192 22.23 0.12 -3.44
C ILE A 192 20.70 0.11 -3.35
N GLU A 193 20.12 -1.07 -3.16
CA GLU A 193 18.69 -1.32 -2.91
C GLU A 193 18.58 -2.10 -1.59
N ASP A 194 17.87 -1.55 -0.60
CA ASP A 194 17.74 -2.13 0.75
C ASP A 194 19.11 -2.54 1.34
N GLY A 195 20.11 -1.67 1.17
CA GLY A 195 21.49 -1.88 1.61
C GLY A 195 22.30 -2.93 0.84
N LEU A 196 21.71 -3.58 -0.17
CA LEU A 196 22.42 -4.48 -1.09
C LEU A 196 22.94 -3.68 -2.28
N GLN A 197 24.23 -3.80 -2.61
CA GLN A 197 24.72 -3.23 -3.87
C GLN A 197 24.18 -4.04 -5.06
N THR A 198 23.59 -3.36 -6.03
CA THR A 198 22.89 -3.98 -7.17
C THR A 198 23.49 -3.63 -8.52
N THR A 199 24.70 -3.08 -8.54
CA THR A 199 25.50 -2.75 -9.73
C THR A 199 26.97 -3.14 -9.51
N GLU A 200 27.70 -3.51 -10.56
CA GLU A 200 29.12 -3.89 -10.48
C GLU A 200 29.41 -5.04 -9.48
N VAL A 201 28.44 -5.93 -9.22
CA VAL A 201 28.57 -7.08 -8.32
C VAL A 201 28.76 -8.37 -9.11
N LYS A 202 29.91 -9.04 -8.92
CA LYS A 202 30.31 -10.24 -9.69
C LYS A 202 30.19 -11.52 -8.87
N THR A 203 29.05 -11.73 -8.21
CA THR A 203 28.80 -12.97 -7.45
C THR A 203 28.20 -14.08 -8.30
N GLY A 204 27.51 -13.72 -9.40
CA GLY A 204 26.72 -14.66 -10.21
C GLY A 204 25.37 -15.01 -9.57
N ASP A 205 24.98 -14.30 -8.51
CA ASP A 205 23.67 -14.45 -7.88
C ASP A 205 22.57 -13.86 -8.76
N ALA A 206 21.38 -14.45 -8.65
CA ALA A 206 20.18 -13.95 -9.30
C ALA A 206 19.76 -12.57 -8.76
N TYR A 207 19.28 -11.68 -9.63
CA TYR A 207 18.71 -10.42 -9.22
C TYR A 207 17.20 -10.53 -8.92
N GLY A 208 16.81 -10.24 -7.67
CA GLY A 208 15.42 -10.20 -7.23
C GLY A 208 14.64 -11.49 -7.52
N HIS A 209 13.43 -11.35 -8.08
CA HIS A 209 12.60 -12.47 -8.51
C HIS A 209 13.03 -13.10 -9.86
N SER A 210 14.08 -12.58 -10.51
CA SER A 210 14.43 -12.95 -11.89
C SER A 210 15.40 -14.13 -12.01
N ASN A 211 15.32 -14.78 -13.18
CA ASN A 211 16.34 -15.55 -13.92
C ASN A 211 17.80 -15.05 -13.87
N ASP A 212 17.97 -13.73 -13.83
CA ASP A 212 19.16 -13.09 -14.38
C ASP A 212 20.29 -13.01 -13.35
N THR A 213 21.44 -13.58 -13.71
CA THR A 213 22.67 -13.58 -12.88
C THR A 213 23.72 -12.59 -13.36
N VAL A 214 23.43 -11.84 -14.43
CA VAL A 214 24.32 -10.88 -15.08
C VAL A 214 23.93 -9.45 -14.73
N PHE A 215 22.65 -9.14 -14.55
CA PHE A 215 22.13 -7.79 -14.35
C PHE A 215 22.87 -7.02 -13.25
N ALA A 216 23.06 -7.63 -12.08
CA ALA A 216 23.76 -7.00 -10.95
C ALA A 216 25.26 -6.75 -11.20
N SER A 217 25.87 -7.42 -12.19
CA SER A 217 27.27 -7.24 -12.57
C SER A 217 27.52 -6.05 -13.50
N LEU A 218 26.46 -5.52 -14.10
CA LEU A 218 26.50 -4.38 -15.01
C LEU A 218 26.62 -3.04 -14.26
N SER A 219 27.14 -2.03 -14.92
CA SER A 219 27.08 -0.64 -14.45
C SER A 219 25.64 -0.10 -14.49
N CYS A 220 25.37 1.02 -13.81
CA CYS A 220 24.05 1.68 -13.87
C CYS A 220 23.59 1.95 -15.32
N GLU A 221 24.50 2.42 -16.18
CA GLU A 221 24.18 2.74 -17.57
C GLU A 221 23.85 1.48 -18.38
N GLU A 222 24.65 0.43 -18.23
CA GLU A 222 24.46 -0.84 -18.93
C GLU A 222 23.18 -1.56 -18.50
N GLN A 223 22.78 -1.46 -17.22
CA GLN A 223 21.50 -1.98 -16.75
C GLN A 223 20.32 -1.37 -17.50
N PHE A 224 20.32 -0.06 -17.71
CA PHE A 224 19.25 0.60 -18.46
C PHE A 224 19.33 0.32 -19.97
N GLN A 225 20.54 0.20 -20.53
CA GLN A 225 20.76 -0.19 -21.93
C GLN A 225 20.31 -1.63 -22.21
N SER A 226 20.18 -2.47 -21.18
CA SER A 226 19.69 -3.83 -21.33
C SER A 226 18.19 -3.90 -21.66
N GLY A 227 17.38 -2.91 -21.26
CA GLY A 227 15.92 -2.98 -21.35
C GLY A 227 15.27 -3.86 -20.26
N PHE A 228 16.05 -4.40 -19.31
CA PHE A 228 15.56 -5.31 -18.28
C PHE A 228 14.46 -4.70 -17.41
N LEU A 229 14.49 -3.39 -17.15
CA LEU A 229 13.49 -2.71 -16.32
C LEU A 229 12.16 -2.43 -17.07
N GLY A 230 11.99 -2.93 -18.29
CA GLY A 230 10.83 -2.68 -19.15
C GLY A 230 9.49 -3.19 -18.60
N PHE A 231 9.52 -3.99 -17.54
CA PHE A 231 8.33 -4.42 -16.79
C PHE A 231 7.73 -3.29 -15.95
N VAL A 232 8.48 -2.21 -15.66
CA VAL A 232 7.96 -0.99 -15.05
C VAL A 232 7.14 -0.23 -16.08
N THR A 233 5.82 -0.24 -15.93
CA THR A 233 4.88 0.29 -16.93
C THR A 233 4.54 1.76 -16.76
N ALA A 234 4.66 2.27 -15.54
CA ALA A 234 4.55 3.69 -15.19
C ALA A 234 5.39 3.99 -13.94
N VAL A 235 5.94 5.20 -13.85
CA VAL A 235 6.47 5.75 -12.60
C VAL A 235 5.79 7.09 -12.34
N ARG A 236 4.86 7.09 -11.39
CA ARG A 236 4.00 8.23 -11.06
C ARG A 236 4.40 8.87 -9.73
N GLU A 237 3.81 10.04 -9.48
CA GLU A 237 3.92 10.76 -8.19
C GLU A 237 5.38 10.97 -7.75
N ARG A 238 6.26 11.27 -8.71
CA ARG A 238 7.69 11.55 -8.50
C ARG A 238 7.86 12.85 -7.70
N HIS A 239 7.78 12.74 -6.39
CA HIS A 239 7.86 13.84 -5.44
C HIS A 239 9.31 14.03 -5.00
N PHE A 240 9.98 15.05 -5.54
CA PHE A 240 11.34 15.45 -5.16
C PHE A 240 11.33 16.17 -3.80
N SER A 241 11.09 15.39 -2.75
CA SER A 241 10.76 15.81 -1.39
C SER A 241 11.85 16.63 -0.70
N VAL A 242 13.13 16.31 -0.91
CA VAL A 242 14.27 17.03 -0.33
C VAL A 242 15.33 17.26 -1.40
N VAL A 243 15.70 18.51 -1.65
CA VAL A 243 16.81 18.83 -2.56
C VAL A 243 17.96 19.43 -1.75
N ASP A 244 18.97 18.61 -1.50
CA ASP A 244 20.16 18.97 -0.74
C ASP A 244 21.20 19.62 -1.67
N GLU A 245 21.08 20.94 -1.85
CA GLU A 245 22.00 21.70 -2.71
C GLU A 245 23.43 21.69 -2.17
N GLU A 246 23.65 21.54 -0.87
CA GLU A 246 25.00 21.56 -0.31
C GLU A 246 25.78 20.27 -0.60
N ARG A 247 25.12 19.12 -0.51
CA ARG A 247 25.68 17.79 -0.75
C ARG A 247 25.39 17.27 -2.17
N GLN A 248 24.71 18.07 -3.00
CA GLN A 248 24.34 17.74 -4.37
C GLN A 248 23.55 16.44 -4.48
N ALA A 249 22.60 16.28 -3.56
CA ALA A 249 21.73 15.11 -3.49
C ALA A 249 20.26 15.52 -3.62
N VAL A 250 19.44 14.60 -4.13
CA VAL A 250 17.99 14.74 -4.11
C VAL A 250 17.35 13.46 -3.62
N PHE A 251 16.42 13.57 -2.68
CA PHE A 251 15.63 12.48 -2.16
C PHE A 251 14.20 12.57 -2.71
N VAL A 252 13.70 11.46 -3.21
CA VAL A 252 12.47 11.35 -3.98
C VAL A 252 11.61 10.24 -3.40
N VAL A 253 10.31 10.53 -3.27
CA VAL A 253 9.27 9.52 -3.06
C VAL A 253 8.53 9.35 -4.38
N SER A 254 8.34 8.12 -4.84
CA SER A 254 7.63 7.84 -6.10
C SER A 254 6.87 6.53 -6.03
N THR A 255 5.93 6.29 -6.95
CA THR A 255 5.29 4.98 -7.11
C THR A 255 5.63 4.39 -8.46
N ILE A 256 6.16 3.17 -8.45
CA ILE A 256 6.58 2.35 -9.57
C ILE A 256 5.48 1.31 -9.80
N ASP A 257 4.79 1.38 -10.93
CA ASP A 257 3.65 0.52 -11.25
C ASP A 257 4.04 -0.53 -12.30
N GLN A 258 3.77 -1.80 -12.00
CA GLN A 258 3.81 -2.90 -12.94
C GLN A 258 2.38 -3.40 -13.18
N ASN A 259 1.81 -3.19 -14.36
CA ASN A 259 0.41 -3.53 -14.64
C ASN A 259 0.16 -5.02 -14.98
N GLY A 260 1.20 -5.86 -14.93
CA GLY A 260 1.12 -7.30 -15.21
C GLY A 260 0.99 -7.71 -16.69
N THR A 261 0.93 -6.76 -17.63
CA THR A 261 0.74 -7.04 -19.06
C THR A 261 2.04 -7.33 -19.83
N VAL A 262 3.18 -6.91 -19.29
CA VAL A 262 4.49 -7.20 -19.90
C VAL A 262 4.86 -8.64 -19.58
N ARG A 263 5.11 -9.45 -20.61
CA ARG A 263 5.40 -10.90 -20.46
C ARG A 263 6.82 -11.30 -20.80
N TRP A 264 7.46 -10.51 -21.66
CA TRP A 264 8.79 -10.77 -22.19
C TRP A 264 9.57 -9.47 -22.20
N LEU A 265 10.83 -9.55 -21.77
CA LEU A 265 11.80 -8.47 -21.88
C LEU A 265 12.67 -8.69 -23.11
N PRO A 266 13.33 -7.63 -23.62
CA PRO A 266 14.37 -7.76 -24.63
C PRO A 266 15.42 -8.81 -24.25
N ASP A 267 15.98 -9.48 -25.24
CA ASP A 267 17.08 -10.43 -25.03
C ASP A 267 18.33 -9.68 -24.56
N VAL A 268 18.72 -9.93 -23.31
CA VAL A 268 19.97 -9.42 -22.74
C VAL A 268 20.95 -10.59 -22.71
N ASN A 269 22.01 -10.50 -23.52
CA ASN A 269 23.11 -11.48 -23.53
C ASN A 269 22.72 -12.93 -23.89
N GLY A 270 21.70 -13.13 -24.74
CA GLY A 270 21.30 -14.44 -25.27
C GLY A 270 20.32 -15.21 -24.36
N THR A 271 19.75 -14.54 -23.36
CA THR A 271 18.68 -15.07 -22.51
C THR A 271 17.50 -14.11 -22.55
N SER A 272 16.46 -14.44 -23.32
CA SER A 272 15.14 -13.84 -23.09
C SER A 272 14.65 -14.32 -21.72
N SER A 273 14.62 -13.45 -20.73
CA SER A 273 14.06 -13.80 -19.43
C SER A 273 12.53 -13.73 -19.51
N PRO A 274 11.78 -14.83 -19.30
CA PRO A 274 10.38 -14.68 -18.97
C PRO A 274 10.30 -13.80 -17.73
N ILE A 275 9.37 -12.84 -17.72
CA ILE A 275 9.18 -11.99 -16.55
C ILE A 275 8.79 -12.89 -15.35
N PRO A 276 9.35 -12.64 -14.16
CA PRO A 276 9.03 -13.40 -12.96
C PRO A 276 7.53 -13.46 -12.68
N ALA A 277 7.07 -14.61 -12.16
CA ALA A 277 5.67 -14.80 -11.78
C ALA A 277 5.16 -13.75 -10.77
N TYR A 278 6.06 -13.13 -10.01
CA TYR A 278 5.75 -11.97 -9.18
C TYR A 278 5.01 -10.86 -9.96
N PHE A 279 5.39 -10.59 -11.21
CA PHE A 279 4.78 -9.57 -12.07
C PHE A 279 3.68 -10.12 -13.00
N ASP A 280 3.06 -11.26 -12.65
CA ASP A 280 1.89 -11.79 -13.38
C ASP A 280 0.61 -10.99 -13.14
N VAL A 281 0.63 -10.17 -12.10
CA VAL A 281 -0.51 -9.42 -11.59
C VAL A 281 -0.12 -7.95 -11.45
N PRO A 282 -1.10 -7.02 -11.45
CA PRO A 282 -0.84 -5.61 -11.20
C PRO A 282 -0.26 -5.39 -9.79
N ARG A 283 0.84 -4.63 -9.71
CA ARG A 283 1.55 -4.27 -8.48
C ARG A 283 2.02 -2.83 -8.49
N GLY A 284 2.02 -2.21 -7.32
CA GLY A 284 2.57 -0.89 -7.08
C GLY A 284 3.64 -0.96 -5.99
N GLU A 285 4.78 -0.35 -6.23
CA GLU A 285 5.87 -0.23 -5.27
C GLU A 285 6.12 1.26 -5.00
N GLN A 286 6.07 1.68 -3.74
CA GLN A 286 6.52 3.01 -3.36
C GLN A 286 8.03 2.97 -3.15
N GLY A 287 8.77 3.72 -3.97
CA GLY A 287 10.21 3.89 -3.86
C GLY A 287 10.57 5.15 -3.08
N MET A 288 11.49 5.02 -2.13
CA MET A 288 12.15 6.11 -1.43
C MET A 288 13.61 6.10 -1.83
N GLU A 289 13.98 7.02 -2.72
CA GLU A 289 15.24 6.98 -3.45
C GLU A 289 16.02 8.28 -3.30
N ALA A 290 17.31 8.16 -3.03
CA ALA A 290 18.25 9.26 -3.05
C ALA A 290 19.19 9.15 -4.24
N PHE A 291 19.45 10.28 -4.88
CA PHE A 291 20.38 10.43 -5.99
C PHE A 291 21.45 11.45 -5.66
N GLN A 292 22.72 11.07 -5.73
CA GLN A 292 23.85 12.01 -5.68
C GLN A 292 24.23 12.39 -7.11
N VAL A 293 24.43 13.68 -7.35
CA VAL A 293 24.89 14.24 -8.62
C VAL A 293 26.32 14.73 -8.51
N ARG A 294 27.18 14.26 -9.41
CA ARG A 294 28.58 14.70 -9.56
C ARG A 294 28.87 14.93 -11.03
N ASP A 295 29.51 16.05 -11.35
CA ASP A 295 29.83 16.44 -12.73
C ASP A 295 28.60 16.36 -13.66
N ASP A 296 27.46 16.83 -13.16
CA ASP A 296 26.16 16.84 -13.86
C ASP A 296 25.65 15.44 -14.26
N LYS A 297 26.08 14.39 -13.55
CA LYS A 297 25.67 12.99 -13.76
C LYS A 297 25.26 12.30 -12.46
N LEU A 298 24.39 11.30 -12.56
CA LEU A 298 24.03 10.43 -11.44
C LEU A 298 25.23 9.58 -11.03
N PHE A 299 25.68 9.71 -9.79
CA PHE A 299 26.90 9.09 -9.28
C PHE A 299 26.65 8.07 -8.17
N ARG A 300 25.67 8.30 -7.30
CA ARG A 300 25.21 7.31 -6.31
C ARG A 300 23.70 7.26 -6.29
N ILE A 301 23.18 6.07 -6.07
CA ILE A 301 21.74 5.80 -5.93
C ILE A 301 21.56 4.94 -4.70
N GLU A 302 20.69 5.36 -3.80
CA GLU A 302 20.29 4.59 -2.63
C GLU A 302 18.76 4.50 -2.62
N MET A 303 18.25 3.29 -2.80
CA MET A 303 16.83 2.99 -2.89
C MET A 303 16.40 2.10 -1.74
N THR A 304 15.22 2.38 -1.24
CA THR A 304 14.42 1.48 -0.39
C THR A 304 13.01 1.49 -0.93
N MET A 305 12.23 0.42 -0.70
CA MET A 305 10.89 0.34 -1.27
C MET A 305 9.91 -0.40 -0.37
N ILE A 306 8.62 -0.14 -0.57
CA ILE A 306 7.52 -0.89 0.03
C ILE A 306 6.50 -1.25 -1.06
N GLU A 307 5.77 -2.35 -0.88
CA GLU A 307 4.66 -2.67 -1.75
C GLU A 307 3.38 -2.00 -1.25
N VAL A 308 2.63 -1.42 -2.18
CA VAL A 308 1.34 -0.80 -1.94
C VAL A 308 0.30 -1.36 -2.92
N PRO A 309 -1.00 -1.34 -2.57
CA PRO A 309 -2.05 -1.71 -3.51
C PRO A 309 -1.91 -1.00 -4.87
N TYR A 310 -2.09 -1.74 -5.96
CA TYR A 310 -2.01 -1.18 -7.31
C TYR A 310 -2.98 0.00 -7.49
N GLY A 311 -2.50 1.10 -8.08
CA GLY A 311 -3.26 2.34 -8.24
C GLY A 311 -3.42 3.20 -6.97
N MET A 312 -2.89 2.77 -5.83
CA MET A 312 -2.94 3.55 -4.58
C MET A 312 -2.20 4.86 -4.71
N ARG A 313 -2.87 5.97 -4.43
CA ARG A 313 -2.32 7.33 -4.57
C ARG A 313 -1.49 7.71 -3.34
N ALA A 314 -0.37 8.38 -3.59
CA ALA A 314 0.46 8.94 -2.54
C ALA A 314 -0.35 9.90 -1.67
N ALA A 315 -0.18 9.82 -0.34
CA ALA A 315 -0.90 10.71 0.57
C ALA A 315 -0.49 12.17 0.37
N PHE A 316 0.77 12.43 0.01
CA PHE A 316 1.28 13.76 -0.37
C PHE A 316 1.28 13.93 -1.90
N HIS A 317 0.09 13.78 -2.51
CA HIS A 317 -0.08 13.90 -3.97
C HIS A 317 0.30 15.29 -4.50
N ILE A 318 1.05 15.32 -5.61
CA ILE A 318 1.36 16.52 -6.39
C ILE A 318 0.55 16.50 -7.68
N GLY A 319 -0.28 17.52 -7.87
CA GLY A 319 -1.07 17.70 -9.08
C GLY A 319 -2.56 17.79 -8.82
N SER A 320 -3.33 17.94 -9.90
CA SER A 320 -4.79 17.86 -9.83
C SER A 320 -5.23 16.40 -9.78
N PRO A 321 -6.32 16.09 -9.06
CA PRO A 321 -6.91 14.75 -9.09
C PRO A 321 -7.15 14.29 -10.54
N VAL A 322 -6.74 13.06 -10.85
CA VAL A 322 -6.99 12.44 -12.16
C VAL A 322 -8.41 11.90 -12.18
N ASP A 323 -9.19 12.28 -13.20
CA ASP A 323 -10.51 11.70 -13.42
C ASP A 323 -10.37 10.30 -14.04
N LEU A 324 -10.62 9.27 -13.24
CA LEU A 324 -10.54 7.87 -13.65
C LEU A 324 -11.89 7.30 -14.11
N ARG A 325 -12.93 8.13 -14.20
CA ARG A 325 -14.25 7.69 -14.64
C ARG A 325 -14.24 7.33 -16.12
N GLY A 326 -14.88 6.21 -16.44
CA GLY A 326 -14.96 5.68 -17.80
C GLY A 326 -15.91 6.47 -18.71
N SER A 327 -15.63 6.37 -20.01
CA SER A 327 -16.55 6.83 -21.04
C SER A 327 -17.78 5.91 -21.12
N GLY A 328 -18.95 6.49 -21.39
CA GLY A 328 -20.16 5.71 -21.63
C GLY A 328 -20.14 5.05 -23.01
N THR A 329 -21.01 4.05 -23.20
CA THR A 329 -21.26 3.45 -24.53
C THR A 329 -22.70 3.69 -24.97
N ASN A 330 -22.99 3.47 -26.25
CA ASN A 330 -24.36 3.56 -26.79
C ASN A 330 -25.19 2.28 -26.56
N LYS A 331 -24.66 1.27 -25.86
CA LYS A 331 -25.34 -0.02 -25.63
C LYS A 331 -26.22 0.01 -24.39
N THR A 332 -27.38 -0.65 -24.39
CA THR A 332 -28.35 -0.59 -23.28
C THR A 332 -28.74 -1.97 -22.78
N ILE A 333 -29.06 -2.06 -21.49
CA ILE A 333 -29.67 -3.19 -20.82
C ILE A 333 -31.19 -2.97 -20.78
N ALA A 334 -31.97 -4.04 -20.82
CA ALA A 334 -33.41 -3.98 -20.60
C ALA A 334 -33.72 -3.32 -19.23
N SER A 335 -34.75 -2.47 -19.19
CA SER A 335 -35.18 -1.79 -17.97
C SER A 335 -36.69 -1.99 -17.77
N PRO A 336 -37.17 -2.51 -16.62
CA PRO A 336 -36.37 -2.95 -15.47
C PRO A 336 -35.54 -4.21 -15.78
N CYS A 337 -34.37 -4.33 -15.12
CA CYS A 337 -33.49 -5.49 -15.26
C CYS A 337 -33.76 -6.46 -14.11
N ASP A 338 -34.42 -7.59 -14.42
CA ASP A 338 -34.72 -8.65 -13.46
C ASP A 338 -33.49 -9.52 -13.13
N ASP A 339 -33.68 -10.57 -12.33
CA ASP A 339 -32.59 -11.43 -11.90
C ASP A 339 -31.86 -12.13 -13.06
N SER A 340 -32.60 -12.54 -14.10
CA SER A 340 -32.00 -13.20 -15.26
C SER A 340 -31.17 -12.19 -16.07
N CYS A 341 -31.73 -10.99 -16.26
CA CYS A 341 -31.05 -9.87 -16.86
C CYS A 341 -29.75 -9.52 -16.12
N LEU A 342 -29.77 -9.38 -14.80
CA LEU A 342 -28.61 -9.05 -13.98
C LEU A 342 -27.52 -10.13 -14.02
N LYS A 343 -27.90 -11.41 -13.98
CA LYS A 343 -26.95 -12.53 -14.16
C LYS A 343 -26.30 -12.51 -15.55
N ASN A 344 -27.06 -12.16 -16.59
CA ASN A 344 -26.51 -11.99 -17.93
C ASN A 344 -25.55 -10.80 -18.02
N VAL A 345 -25.83 -9.68 -17.32
CA VAL A 345 -24.90 -8.55 -17.21
C VAL A 345 -23.60 -8.99 -16.55
N LEU A 346 -23.65 -9.70 -15.43
CA LEU A 346 -22.45 -10.21 -14.76
C LEU A 346 -21.62 -11.08 -15.70
N LYS A 347 -22.26 -12.02 -16.41
CA LYS A 347 -21.59 -12.87 -17.40
C LYS A 347 -20.88 -12.04 -18.48
N GLN A 348 -21.53 -11.01 -19.01
CA GLN A 348 -20.92 -10.12 -20.01
C GLN A 348 -19.72 -9.36 -19.43
N VAL A 349 -19.79 -8.89 -18.18
CA VAL A 349 -18.68 -8.20 -17.52
C VAL A 349 -17.48 -9.13 -17.33
N LEU A 350 -17.68 -10.34 -16.80
CA LEU A 350 -16.59 -11.32 -16.61
C LEU A 350 -15.96 -11.72 -17.95
N GLN A 351 -16.77 -11.91 -19.00
CA GLN A 351 -16.27 -12.19 -20.35
C GLN A 351 -15.51 -11.00 -20.94
N ALA A 352 -15.98 -9.77 -20.72
CA ALA A 352 -15.29 -8.57 -21.15
C ALA A 352 -13.94 -8.38 -20.43
N MET A 353 -13.87 -8.69 -19.12
CA MET A 353 -12.62 -8.70 -18.36
C MET A 353 -11.64 -9.73 -18.91
N GLN A 354 -12.10 -10.97 -19.15
CA GLN A 354 -11.26 -12.03 -19.71
C GLN A 354 -10.79 -11.73 -21.15
N ASN A 355 -11.62 -11.04 -21.94
CA ASN A 355 -11.26 -10.61 -23.29
C ASN A 355 -10.46 -9.30 -23.33
N HIS A 356 -10.21 -8.69 -22.16
CA HIS A 356 -9.53 -7.39 -22.03
C HIS A 356 -10.21 -6.27 -22.84
N ASP A 357 -11.54 -6.30 -22.98
CA ASP A 357 -12.32 -5.36 -23.79
C ASP A 357 -13.64 -4.96 -23.12
N ALA A 358 -13.64 -3.81 -22.45
CA ALA A 358 -14.84 -3.24 -21.83
C ALA A 358 -15.77 -2.53 -22.85
N SER A 359 -15.35 -2.30 -24.09
CA SER A 359 -16.12 -1.51 -25.07
C SER A 359 -17.43 -2.19 -25.49
N ALA A 360 -17.50 -3.51 -25.32
CA ALA A 360 -18.70 -4.31 -25.56
C ALA A 360 -19.81 -4.08 -24.53
N LEU A 361 -19.51 -3.47 -23.39
CA LEU A 361 -20.44 -3.33 -22.28
C LEU A 361 -21.38 -2.12 -22.41
N PRO A 362 -22.59 -2.18 -21.82
CA PRO A 362 -23.53 -1.07 -21.73
C PRO A 362 -23.15 -0.09 -20.59
N LEU A 363 -22.08 0.67 -20.78
CA LEU A 363 -21.52 1.56 -19.74
C LEU A 363 -22.22 2.92 -19.72
N ALA A 364 -22.46 3.46 -18.51
CA ALA A 364 -22.89 4.83 -18.31
C ALA A 364 -21.73 5.80 -18.51
N GLN A 365 -22.04 7.05 -18.90
CA GLN A 365 -21.04 8.12 -18.86
C GLN A 365 -20.63 8.34 -17.41
N GLY A 366 -19.33 8.31 -17.13
CA GLY A 366 -18.82 8.48 -15.77
C GLY A 366 -18.77 7.18 -14.95
N VAL A 367 -18.87 6.01 -15.59
CA VAL A 367 -18.79 4.70 -14.93
C VAL A 367 -17.53 4.61 -14.05
N ARG A 368 -17.67 4.09 -12.83
CA ARG A 368 -16.55 3.94 -11.89
C ARG A 368 -16.09 2.49 -11.81
N TYR A 369 -14.78 2.28 -11.86
CA TYR A 369 -14.15 0.98 -11.65
C TYR A 369 -13.12 1.06 -10.53
N SER A 370 -13.13 0.06 -9.64
CA SER A 370 -12.06 -0.10 -8.65
C SER A 370 -11.53 -1.53 -8.63
N GLU A 371 -10.27 -1.65 -8.23
CA GLU A 371 -9.68 -2.91 -7.79
C GLU A 371 -9.17 -2.76 -6.36
N ASN A 372 -9.53 -3.69 -5.48
CA ASN A 372 -9.03 -3.76 -4.11
C ASN A 372 -9.17 -2.44 -3.34
N GLY A 373 -10.23 -1.67 -3.61
CA GLY A 373 -10.50 -0.39 -2.97
C GLY A 373 -9.82 0.82 -3.61
N GLN A 374 -9.09 0.69 -4.71
CA GLN A 374 -8.50 1.80 -5.46
C GLN A 374 -9.24 2.04 -6.77
N PHE A 375 -9.63 3.29 -7.05
CA PHE A 375 -10.18 3.63 -8.36
C PHE A 375 -9.10 3.51 -9.43
N LEU A 376 -9.46 2.84 -10.53
CA LEU A 376 -8.60 2.63 -11.69
C LEU A 376 -9.32 3.07 -12.96
N SER A 377 -8.55 3.35 -14.00
CA SER A 377 -9.14 3.50 -15.35
C SER A 377 -9.77 2.18 -15.77
N LEU A 378 -10.92 2.24 -16.45
CA LEU A 378 -11.55 1.05 -16.99
C LEU A 378 -10.61 0.40 -18.04
N SER A 379 -10.40 -0.91 -17.95
CA SER A 379 -9.42 -1.70 -18.73
C SER A 379 -7.98 -1.72 -18.17
N ASP A 380 -7.73 -1.10 -17.02
CA ASP A 380 -6.47 -1.22 -16.28
C ASP A 380 -6.56 -2.30 -15.18
N GLY A 381 -5.44 -2.65 -14.56
CA GLY A 381 -5.37 -3.63 -13.48
C GLY A 381 -5.83 -5.02 -13.92
N LEU A 382 -6.73 -5.63 -13.15
CA LEU A 382 -7.31 -6.97 -13.38
C LEU A 382 -7.83 -7.16 -14.81
N TRP A 383 -8.33 -6.09 -15.45
CA TRP A 383 -8.80 -6.16 -16.84
C TRP A 383 -7.69 -6.50 -17.83
N GLY A 384 -6.43 -6.20 -17.52
CA GLY A 384 -5.28 -6.50 -18.39
C GLY A 384 -4.67 -7.89 -18.14
N THR A 385 -5.05 -8.57 -17.06
CA THR A 385 -4.35 -9.77 -16.57
C THR A 385 -5.26 -10.99 -16.42
N LEU A 386 -6.58 -10.82 -16.26
CA LEU A 386 -7.51 -11.94 -16.07
C LEU A 386 -7.55 -12.89 -17.28
N GLY A 387 -7.06 -14.12 -17.11
CA GLY A 387 -7.07 -15.15 -18.15
C GLY A 387 -8.19 -16.17 -18.01
N HIS A 388 -8.66 -16.43 -16.79
CA HIS A 388 -9.72 -17.40 -16.49
C HIS A 388 -10.56 -16.98 -15.28
N PHE A 389 -11.83 -17.35 -15.28
CA PHE A 389 -12.73 -17.26 -14.13
C PHE A 389 -13.66 -18.48 -14.07
N ASP A 390 -14.04 -18.88 -12.87
CA ASP A 390 -15.04 -19.94 -12.65
C ASP A 390 -16.44 -19.42 -12.97
N ALA A 391 -17.08 -19.99 -13.99
CA ALA A 391 -18.40 -19.59 -14.43
C ALA A 391 -19.50 -20.02 -13.42
N PRO A 392 -20.32 -19.08 -12.91
CA PRO A 392 -21.41 -19.41 -12.00
C PRO A 392 -22.37 -20.46 -12.57
N GLY A 393 -22.63 -21.51 -11.79
CA GLY A 393 -23.51 -22.62 -12.17
C GLY A 393 -22.90 -23.66 -13.11
N GLN A 394 -21.65 -23.47 -13.55
CA GLN A 394 -20.87 -24.46 -14.30
C GLN A 394 -19.72 -25.00 -13.47
N ASP A 395 -18.97 -24.10 -12.83
CA ASP A 395 -17.79 -24.45 -12.03
C ASP A 395 -18.10 -24.59 -10.53
N ASP A 396 -17.24 -25.34 -9.85
CA ASP A 396 -17.45 -25.78 -8.48
C ASP A 396 -17.36 -24.62 -7.45
N TYR A 397 -16.57 -23.58 -7.72
CA TYR A 397 -16.36 -22.46 -6.81
C TYR A 397 -17.07 -21.16 -7.23
N GLY A 398 -17.49 -21.04 -8.50
CA GLY A 398 -18.21 -19.87 -9.03
C GLY A 398 -19.67 -19.75 -8.56
N ALA A 399 -20.06 -18.56 -8.11
CA ALA A 399 -21.42 -18.22 -7.70
C ALA A 399 -21.79 -16.75 -8.05
N SER A 400 -23.08 -16.51 -8.23
CA SER A 400 -23.65 -15.17 -8.51
C SER A 400 -24.82 -14.87 -7.59
N PHE A 401 -24.91 -13.64 -7.10
CA PHE A 401 -25.94 -13.18 -6.16
C PHE A 401 -26.62 -11.93 -6.71
N VAL A 402 -27.93 -11.78 -6.52
CA VAL A 402 -28.70 -10.70 -7.15
C VAL A 402 -29.54 -9.94 -6.13
N ASP A 403 -29.48 -8.61 -6.19
CA ASP A 403 -30.46 -7.70 -5.58
C ASP A 403 -31.12 -6.86 -6.69
N SER A 404 -32.16 -7.43 -7.31
CA SER A 404 -32.85 -6.80 -8.45
C SER A 404 -33.66 -5.57 -8.07
N ALA A 405 -34.04 -5.43 -6.80
CA ALA A 405 -34.67 -4.21 -6.29
C ALA A 405 -33.71 -3.02 -6.33
N LYS A 406 -32.40 -3.27 -6.18
CA LYS A 406 -31.35 -2.24 -6.27
C LYS A 406 -30.59 -2.24 -7.59
N GLY A 407 -30.88 -3.15 -8.51
CA GLY A 407 -30.13 -3.27 -9.77
C GLY A 407 -28.68 -3.74 -9.58
N VAL A 408 -28.41 -4.57 -8.56
CA VAL A 408 -27.04 -5.04 -8.25
C VAL A 408 -26.90 -6.53 -8.50
N VAL A 409 -25.76 -6.90 -9.08
CA VAL A 409 -25.31 -8.29 -9.17
C VAL A 409 -23.91 -8.45 -8.61
N GLY A 410 -23.68 -9.54 -7.90
CA GLY A 410 -22.41 -9.88 -7.28
C GLY A 410 -21.88 -11.22 -7.77
N TYR A 411 -20.56 -11.38 -7.70
CA TYR A 411 -19.84 -12.60 -8.05
C TYR A 411 -18.89 -12.99 -6.93
N TRP A 412 -18.73 -14.30 -6.76
CA TRP A 412 -17.69 -14.93 -5.96
C TRP A 412 -17.17 -16.11 -6.77
N GLY A 413 -15.86 -16.19 -7.03
CA GLY A 413 -15.32 -17.36 -7.68
C GLY A 413 -13.82 -17.32 -7.90
N ALA A 414 -13.27 -18.48 -8.24
CA ALA A 414 -11.86 -18.61 -8.55
C ALA A 414 -11.52 -17.87 -9.85
N THR A 415 -10.32 -17.32 -9.90
CA THR A 415 -9.76 -16.66 -11.07
C THR A 415 -8.34 -17.12 -11.31
N LYS A 416 -7.83 -16.85 -12.51
CA LYS A 416 -6.42 -16.97 -12.82
C LYS A 416 -5.98 -15.78 -13.65
N GLU A 417 -5.06 -14.99 -13.13
CA GLU A 417 -4.38 -13.92 -13.84
C GLU A 417 -3.03 -14.45 -14.32
N GLN A 418 -2.87 -14.58 -15.64
CA GLN A 418 -1.68 -15.22 -16.22
C GLN A 418 -1.41 -16.60 -15.58
N SER A 419 -0.34 -16.77 -14.78
CA SER A 419 -0.06 -18.00 -14.04
C SER A 419 -0.54 -17.98 -12.59
N THR A 420 -0.95 -16.83 -12.05
CA THR A 420 -1.32 -16.61 -10.64
C THR A 420 -2.79 -16.91 -10.37
N PRO A 421 -3.12 -17.88 -9.49
CA PRO A 421 -4.49 -18.12 -9.05
C PRO A 421 -5.01 -17.01 -8.15
N GLY A 422 -6.31 -16.74 -8.20
CA GLY A 422 -6.99 -15.74 -7.39
C GLY A 422 -8.39 -16.19 -6.96
N VAL A 423 -8.99 -15.43 -6.04
CA VAL A 423 -10.44 -15.43 -5.78
C VAL A 423 -10.94 -14.01 -5.95
N LEU A 424 -11.84 -13.84 -6.92
CA LEU A 424 -12.44 -12.57 -7.24
C LEU A 424 -13.82 -12.46 -6.60
N VAL A 425 -14.02 -11.33 -5.95
CA VAL A 425 -15.32 -10.81 -5.56
C VAL A 425 -15.63 -9.60 -6.42
N LEU A 426 -16.79 -9.62 -7.07
CA LEU A 426 -17.22 -8.51 -7.93
C LEU A 426 -18.58 -8.00 -7.48
N ARG A 427 -18.78 -6.68 -7.52
CA ARG A 427 -20.09 -6.03 -7.52
C ARG A 427 -20.25 -5.22 -8.80
N VAL A 428 -21.40 -5.37 -9.46
CA VAL A 428 -21.78 -4.58 -10.63
C VAL A 428 -23.12 -3.90 -10.36
N GLN A 429 -23.14 -2.56 -10.47
CA GLN A 429 -24.35 -1.73 -10.32
C GLN A 429 -24.91 -1.39 -11.70
N VAL A 430 -26.21 -1.62 -11.88
CA VAL A 430 -26.97 -1.27 -13.08
C VAL A 430 -28.05 -0.24 -12.73
N GLU A 431 -28.05 0.88 -13.42
CA GLU A 431 -29.03 1.95 -13.28
C GLU A 431 -29.41 2.51 -14.65
N GLY A 432 -30.69 2.80 -14.87
CA GLY A 432 -31.14 3.38 -16.15
C GLY A 432 -30.80 2.55 -17.40
N GLY A 433 -30.66 1.23 -17.25
CA GLY A 433 -30.24 0.33 -18.33
C GLY A 433 -28.74 0.41 -18.68
N LYS A 434 -27.90 0.90 -17.77
CA LYS A 434 -26.44 1.02 -17.95
C LYS A 434 -25.70 0.56 -16.70
N ILE A 435 -24.46 0.12 -16.86
CA ILE A 435 -23.52 -0.16 -15.76
C ILE A 435 -22.94 1.18 -15.29
N THR A 436 -23.11 1.49 -14.01
CA THR A 436 -22.58 2.72 -13.37
C THR A 436 -21.36 2.46 -12.50
N GLU A 437 -21.24 1.26 -11.93
CA GLU A 437 -20.15 0.89 -11.03
C GLU A 437 -19.72 -0.56 -11.23
N ILE A 438 -18.42 -0.79 -11.18
CA ILE A 438 -17.79 -2.11 -11.14
C ILE A 438 -16.76 -2.08 -10.00
N GLU A 439 -16.98 -2.87 -8.97
CA GLU A 439 -16.07 -2.98 -7.83
C GLU A 439 -15.52 -4.41 -7.78
N ALA A 440 -14.21 -4.54 -8.03
CA ALA A 440 -13.47 -5.78 -7.91
C ALA A 440 -12.65 -5.80 -6.61
N ILE A 441 -12.73 -6.91 -5.88
CA ILE A 441 -11.87 -7.24 -4.76
C ILE A 441 -11.25 -8.58 -5.10
N ASP A 442 -9.94 -8.59 -5.31
CA ASP A 442 -9.20 -9.75 -5.78
C ASP A 442 -8.15 -10.16 -4.76
N VAL A 443 -8.27 -11.40 -4.29
CA VAL A 443 -7.34 -12.03 -3.36
C VAL A 443 -6.51 -13.01 -4.18
N ARG A 444 -5.26 -12.63 -4.45
CA ARG A 444 -4.30 -13.39 -5.26
C ARG A 444 -3.52 -14.36 -4.39
N ALA A 445 -3.18 -15.51 -4.94
CA ALA A 445 -2.32 -16.46 -4.25
C ALA A 445 -0.88 -15.96 -4.23
N GLU A 446 -0.30 -15.99 -3.04
CA GLU A 446 1.07 -15.60 -2.78
C GLU A 446 1.82 -16.85 -2.29
N SER A 447 2.37 -17.57 -3.26
CA SER A 447 3.04 -18.85 -3.00
C SER A 447 4.55 -18.65 -2.97
N SER A 448 5.18 -19.18 -1.92
CA SER A 448 6.63 -19.37 -1.91
C SER A 448 7.03 -20.34 -3.03
N GLY A 449 8.13 -20.06 -3.70
CA GLY A 449 8.62 -20.85 -4.83
C GLY A 449 10.09 -20.56 -5.12
N ALA A 450 10.62 -21.16 -6.19
CA ALA A 450 11.95 -20.79 -6.66
C ALA A 450 12.01 -19.26 -6.88
N ARG A 451 13.01 -18.61 -6.27
CA ARG A 451 13.18 -17.14 -6.31
C ARG A 451 11.95 -16.37 -5.79
N PHE A 452 11.42 -16.83 -4.65
CA PHE A 452 10.28 -16.25 -3.92
C PHE A 452 8.90 -16.38 -4.59
N GLY A 453 8.80 -16.93 -5.80
CA GLY A 453 7.51 -17.22 -6.44
C GLY A 453 6.69 -15.95 -6.70
N THR A 454 5.44 -15.94 -6.21
CA THR A 454 4.53 -14.77 -6.29
C THR A 454 4.48 -13.98 -4.97
N LEU A 455 5.25 -14.39 -3.94
CA LEU A 455 5.32 -13.67 -2.67
C LEU A 455 5.85 -12.27 -2.89
N THR A 456 5.24 -11.32 -2.21
CA THR A 456 5.91 -10.06 -1.91
C THR A 456 6.88 -10.23 -0.74
N LEU A 457 8.02 -9.54 -0.79
CA LEU A 457 8.94 -9.43 0.34
C LEU A 457 8.45 -8.41 1.39
N MET A 458 7.32 -7.75 1.13
CA MET A 458 6.95 -6.49 1.79
C MET A 458 5.61 -6.55 2.53
N ARG A 459 5.01 -7.75 2.68
CA ARG A 459 3.87 -8.00 3.57
C ARG A 459 4.24 -8.94 4.72
N PRO A 460 3.55 -8.86 5.87
CA PRO A 460 3.68 -9.87 6.90
C PRO A 460 3.02 -11.20 6.48
N PRO A 461 3.51 -12.34 7.01
CA PRO A 461 2.80 -13.61 6.91
C PRO A 461 1.39 -13.51 7.50
N LEU A 462 0.41 -14.12 6.84
CA LEU A 462 -0.96 -14.21 7.33
C LEU A 462 -1.08 -15.37 8.34
N PRO A 463 -2.05 -15.30 9.28
CA PRO A 463 -2.30 -16.43 10.18
C PRO A 463 -2.78 -17.69 9.45
N ILE A 464 -3.42 -17.51 8.28
CA ILE A 464 -3.76 -18.57 7.34
C ILE A 464 -3.28 -18.13 5.96
N GLU A 465 -2.26 -18.81 5.44
CA GLU A 465 -1.77 -18.59 4.08
C GLU A 465 -2.58 -19.42 3.08
N TRP A 466 -2.81 -18.86 1.89
CA TRP A 466 -3.45 -19.58 0.80
C TRP A 466 -2.40 -20.08 -0.20
N GLU A 467 -2.15 -21.40 -0.19
CA GLU A 467 -1.09 -22.03 -1.00
C GLU A 467 -1.51 -22.44 -2.42
N SER A 468 -2.55 -21.83 -3.00
CA SER A 468 -2.99 -22.04 -4.40
C SER A 468 -3.38 -23.49 -4.83
N THR A 469 -3.40 -24.45 -3.90
CA THR A 469 -3.90 -25.82 -4.11
C THR A 469 -5.44 -25.83 -4.11
N PRO A 470 -6.12 -26.78 -4.79
CA PRO A 470 -7.48 -26.56 -5.27
C PRO A 470 -8.38 -26.08 -4.14
N LEU A 471 -9.05 -24.93 -4.35
CA LEU A 471 -9.92 -24.22 -3.39
C LEU A 471 -11.04 -25.10 -2.78
N GLY A 472 -11.21 -26.31 -3.33
CA GLY A 472 -12.34 -27.17 -3.09
C GLY A 472 -13.60 -26.60 -3.73
N ARG A 473 -14.75 -27.13 -3.31
CA ARG A 473 -16.05 -26.63 -3.75
C ARG A 473 -16.48 -25.47 -2.87
N LEU A 474 -17.23 -24.52 -3.43
CA LEU A 474 -18.00 -23.59 -2.60
C LEU A 474 -19.09 -24.39 -1.86
N ASP A 475 -19.33 -24.11 -0.58
CA ASP A 475 -20.41 -24.78 0.17
C ASP A 475 -21.72 -24.63 -0.61
N SER A 476 -22.35 -25.78 -0.91
CA SER A 476 -23.59 -25.86 -1.67
C SER A 476 -24.72 -25.03 -1.06
N ALA A 477 -24.68 -24.73 0.24
CA ALA A 477 -25.64 -23.85 0.91
C ALA A 477 -25.69 -22.45 0.27
N PHE A 478 -24.57 -21.92 -0.22
CA PHE A 478 -24.54 -20.63 -0.92
C PHE A 478 -25.19 -20.66 -2.30
N LYS A 479 -25.33 -21.86 -2.90
CA LYS A 479 -25.96 -22.05 -4.22
C LYS A 479 -27.45 -22.42 -4.13
N GLN A 480 -27.99 -22.54 -2.92
CA GLN A 480 -29.38 -22.92 -2.65
C GLN A 480 -30.23 -21.71 -2.22
N ASN A 481 -31.52 -21.71 -2.58
CA ASN A 481 -32.46 -20.70 -2.10
C ASN A 481 -32.72 -20.88 -0.60
N SER A 482 -32.95 -19.77 0.10
CA SER A 482 -33.44 -19.79 1.47
C SER A 482 -34.91 -20.22 1.51
N ASN A 483 -35.25 -21.03 2.51
CA ASN A 483 -36.64 -21.42 2.79
C ASN A 483 -37.48 -20.28 3.39
N THR A 484 -36.86 -19.15 3.76
CA THR A 484 -37.51 -17.98 4.35
C THR A 484 -37.14 -16.70 3.59
N SER A 485 -38.05 -16.27 2.71
CA SER A 485 -37.90 -15.12 1.80
C SER A 485 -38.32 -13.79 2.45
N THR A 486 -37.70 -13.38 3.54
CA THR A 486 -38.05 -12.11 4.24
C THR A 486 -37.02 -10.99 4.06
N GLY A 487 -36.07 -11.13 3.13
CA GLY A 487 -34.98 -10.17 2.95
C GLY A 487 -33.80 -10.43 3.89
N ILE A 488 -32.69 -9.74 3.65
CA ILE A 488 -31.48 -9.79 4.49
C ILE A 488 -31.54 -8.64 5.50
N PRO A 489 -31.72 -8.91 6.81
CA PRO A 489 -31.78 -7.83 7.80
C PRO A 489 -30.42 -7.15 7.95
N SER A 490 -30.33 -5.86 7.63
CA SER A 490 -29.10 -5.08 7.82
C SER A 490 -28.62 -5.12 9.27
N VAL A 491 -29.55 -5.09 10.23
CA VAL A 491 -29.26 -5.20 11.67
C VAL A 491 -28.49 -6.47 12.03
N LEU A 492 -28.79 -7.61 11.39
CA LEU A 492 -28.09 -8.86 11.64
C LEU A 492 -26.63 -8.79 11.16
N VAL A 493 -26.41 -8.24 9.95
CA VAL A 493 -25.06 -8.10 9.38
C VAL A 493 -24.24 -7.06 10.17
N SER A 494 -24.86 -5.96 10.60
CA SER A 494 -24.23 -5.00 11.49
C SER A 494 -23.84 -5.62 12.83
N ALA A 495 -24.73 -6.40 13.46
CA ALA A 495 -24.43 -7.12 14.70
C ALA A 495 -23.28 -8.13 14.52
N TYR A 496 -23.21 -8.81 13.38
CA TYR A 496 -22.10 -9.70 13.05
C TYR A 496 -20.76 -8.95 13.01
N PHE A 497 -20.68 -7.79 12.35
CA PHE A 497 -19.45 -7.00 12.32
C PHE A 497 -19.10 -6.37 13.67
N ASP A 498 -20.10 -5.96 14.45
CA ASP A 498 -19.92 -5.56 15.85
C ASP A 498 -19.31 -6.71 16.68
N GLY A 499 -19.76 -7.94 16.46
CA GLY A 499 -19.24 -9.12 17.13
C GLY A 499 -17.79 -9.43 16.76
N LEU A 500 -17.40 -9.24 15.49
CA LEU A 500 -16.00 -9.34 15.05
C LEU A 500 -15.12 -8.29 15.74
N GLU A 501 -15.59 -7.04 15.83
CA GLU A 501 -14.84 -5.95 16.47
C GLU A 501 -14.67 -6.16 17.98
N ARG A 502 -15.70 -6.68 18.64
CA ARG A 502 -15.69 -6.93 20.09
C ARG A 502 -15.08 -8.27 20.48
N HIS A 503 -14.72 -9.12 19.50
CA HIS A 503 -14.38 -10.53 19.72
C HIS A 503 -15.42 -11.24 20.59
N SER A 504 -16.70 -11.04 20.26
CA SER A 504 -17.81 -11.58 21.05
C SER A 504 -19.01 -11.93 20.17
N SER A 505 -19.49 -13.16 20.32
CA SER A 505 -20.72 -13.67 19.73
C SER A 505 -21.99 -13.17 20.41
N ALA A 506 -21.87 -12.44 21.54
CA ALA A 506 -23.01 -11.90 22.26
C ALA A 506 -23.81 -10.92 21.39
N GLY A 507 -25.10 -11.21 21.18
CA GLY A 507 -25.98 -10.41 20.34
C GLY A 507 -25.93 -10.77 18.85
N VAL A 508 -25.09 -11.73 18.44
CA VAL A 508 -25.04 -12.23 17.06
C VAL A 508 -25.82 -13.53 16.95
N SER A 509 -26.78 -13.57 16.02
CA SER A 509 -27.62 -14.75 15.82
C SER A 509 -26.94 -15.75 14.90
N PHE A 510 -26.40 -16.82 15.47
CA PHE A 510 -25.87 -17.97 14.74
C PHE A 510 -26.79 -19.19 14.86
N THR A 511 -26.92 -19.96 13.80
CA THR A 511 -27.49 -21.31 13.89
C THR A 511 -26.54 -22.23 14.67
N THR A 512 -27.06 -23.27 15.32
CA THR A 512 -26.25 -24.23 16.09
C THR A 512 -25.19 -24.95 15.24
N GLY A 513 -25.49 -25.15 13.95
CA GLY A 513 -24.59 -25.79 12.98
C GLY A 513 -23.79 -24.79 12.14
N CYS A 514 -23.60 -23.56 12.61
CA CYS A 514 -22.87 -22.54 11.85
C CYS A 514 -21.39 -22.92 11.69
N VAL A 515 -20.91 -22.94 10.44
CA VAL A 515 -19.50 -23.15 10.11
C VAL A 515 -18.94 -21.97 9.33
N ARG A 516 -17.64 -21.74 9.50
CA ARG A 516 -16.89 -20.67 8.87
C ARG A 516 -15.64 -21.24 8.20
N ARG A 517 -15.39 -20.86 6.96
CA ARG A 517 -14.19 -21.19 6.18
C ARG A 517 -13.50 -19.89 5.77
N ASP A 518 -12.25 -19.73 6.16
CA ASP A 518 -11.42 -18.55 5.86
C ASP A 518 -10.18 -18.99 5.07
N MET A 519 -9.87 -18.33 3.96
CA MET A 519 -8.73 -18.67 3.09
C MET A 519 -8.74 -20.17 2.71
N THR A 520 -9.92 -20.73 2.44
CA THR A 520 -10.20 -22.15 2.17
C THR A 520 -10.01 -23.14 3.32
N VAL A 521 -9.62 -22.67 4.50
CA VAL A 521 -9.44 -23.51 5.69
C VAL A 521 -10.66 -23.42 6.60
N GLN A 522 -11.25 -24.57 6.90
CA GLN A 522 -12.34 -24.68 7.88
C GLN A 522 -11.83 -25.39 9.14
N GLY A 523 -11.83 -24.69 10.27
CA GLY A 523 -11.51 -25.26 11.57
C GLY A 523 -12.66 -26.08 12.17
N ASN A 524 -12.36 -26.86 13.21
CA ASN A 524 -13.36 -27.60 13.99
C ASN A 524 -13.96 -26.73 15.12
N LEU A 525 -14.51 -25.56 14.76
CA LEU A 525 -15.10 -24.59 15.70
C LEU A 525 -16.36 -23.98 15.11
N SER A 526 -17.37 -23.73 15.96
CA SER A 526 -18.57 -23.00 15.55
C SER A 526 -18.24 -21.53 15.25
N CYS A 527 -19.09 -20.88 14.45
CA CYS A 527 -18.96 -19.44 14.18
C CYS A 527 -18.90 -18.61 15.48
N ALA A 528 -19.74 -18.93 16.47
CA ALA A 528 -19.74 -18.23 17.75
C ALA A 528 -18.41 -18.41 18.50
N ALA A 529 -17.87 -19.63 18.55
CA ALA A 529 -16.60 -19.90 19.22
C ALA A 529 -15.43 -19.16 18.55
N GLN A 530 -15.39 -19.12 17.21
CA GLN A 530 -14.38 -18.36 16.47
C GLN A 530 -14.53 -16.85 16.71
N MET A 531 -15.77 -16.34 16.74
CA MET A 531 -16.05 -14.93 17.05
C MET A 531 -15.64 -14.57 18.49
N ASP A 532 -15.79 -15.48 19.45
CA ASP A 532 -15.29 -15.33 20.83
C ASP A 532 -13.76 -15.49 20.96
N GLY A 533 -13.02 -15.43 19.85
CA GLY A 533 -11.55 -15.47 19.83
C GLY A 533 -10.94 -16.86 20.02
N ARG A 534 -11.71 -17.96 19.91
CA ARG A 534 -11.17 -19.32 20.06
C ARG A 534 -10.52 -19.83 18.77
N GLY A 535 -9.46 -20.62 18.93
CA GLY A 535 -8.70 -21.22 17.83
C GLY A 535 -7.37 -20.50 17.59
N ALA A 536 -6.58 -21.02 16.65
CA ALA A 536 -5.27 -20.44 16.31
C ALA A 536 -5.38 -19.17 15.46
N ALA A 537 -6.40 -19.12 14.59
CA ALA A 537 -6.69 -17.99 13.71
C ALA A 537 -8.20 -17.68 13.76
N PRO A 538 -8.72 -17.15 14.89
CA PRO A 538 -10.15 -16.86 15.02
C PRO A 538 -10.61 -15.92 13.90
N ASN A 539 -11.66 -16.31 13.20
CA ASN A 539 -12.20 -15.58 12.04
C ASN A 539 -11.19 -15.37 10.90
N GLY A 540 -10.22 -16.28 10.77
CA GLY A 540 -9.14 -16.21 9.80
C GLY A 540 -8.06 -15.17 10.13
N LEU A 541 -8.17 -14.47 11.26
CA LEU A 541 -7.27 -13.39 11.69
C LEU A 541 -6.73 -13.67 13.10
N PHE A 542 -6.33 -12.62 13.81
CA PHE A 542 -5.84 -12.67 15.19
C PHE A 542 -6.89 -12.19 16.18
N ASN A 543 -6.81 -12.70 17.41
CA ASN A 543 -7.61 -12.23 18.55
C ASN A 543 -7.25 -10.81 19.02
N GLY A 544 -6.25 -10.17 18.41
CA GLY A 544 -5.79 -8.82 18.76
C GLY A 544 -6.20 -7.73 17.77
N THR A 545 -7.12 -8.01 16.84
CA THR A 545 -7.69 -6.98 15.97
C THR A 545 -8.60 -6.05 16.77
N ILE A 546 -8.70 -4.78 16.39
CA ILE A 546 -9.29 -3.74 17.26
C ILE A 546 -10.42 -2.91 16.64
N SER A 547 -10.53 -2.89 15.31
CA SER A 547 -11.46 -2.04 14.57
C SER A 547 -11.94 -2.81 13.35
N VAL A 548 -13.25 -2.83 13.14
CA VAL A 548 -13.88 -3.34 11.91
C VAL A 548 -14.58 -2.15 11.27
N ARG A 549 -14.02 -1.64 10.18
CA ARG A 549 -14.46 -0.41 9.51
C ARG A 549 -14.71 -0.65 8.02
N ASP A 550 -15.13 0.40 7.32
CA ASP A 550 -15.51 0.38 5.90
C ASP A 550 -16.47 -0.78 5.58
N ARG A 551 -17.45 -1.00 6.48
CA ARG A 551 -18.37 -2.14 6.46
C ARG A 551 -19.38 -1.97 5.33
N ARG A 552 -19.27 -2.75 4.26
CA ARG A 552 -20.12 -2.61 3.07
C ARG A 552 -20.77 -3.92 2.68
N ILE A 553 -22.11 -3.89 2.55
CA ILE A 553 -22.88 -4.97 1.92
C ILE A 553 -22.89 -4.70 0.43
N LEU A 554 -22.15 -5.51 -0.32
CA LEU A 554 -22.03 -5.39 -1.77
C LEU A 554 -23.33 -5.85 -2.45
N VAL A 555 -23.88 -6.99 -2.00
CA VAL A 555 -25.14 -7.56 -2.50
C VAL A 555 -25.92 -8.21 -1.36
N ALA A 556 -27.24 -8.02 -1.35
CA ALA A 556 -28.15 -8.68 -0.42
C ALA A 556 -29.18 -9.53 -1.19
N ASP A 557 -28.81 -10.78 -1.51
CA ASP A 557 -29.69 -11.69 -2.25
C ASP A 557 -30.68 -12.35 -1.28
N ALA A 558 -31.88 -11.75 -1.23
CA ALA A 558 -32.97 -12.22 -0.37
C ALA A 558 -33.46 -13.64 -0.71
N LYS A 559 -33.36 -14.06 -1.98
CA LYS A 559 -33.83 -15.39 -2.43
C LYS A 559 -32.84 -16.46 -2.02
N ALA A 560 -31.54 -16.19 -2.17
CA ALA A 560 -30.48 -17.07 -1.70
C ALA A 560 -30.33 -17.01 -0.17
N GLY A 561 -30.78 -15.94 0.49
CA GLY A 561 -30.46 -15.69 1.89
C GLY A 561 -28.97 -15.41 2.07
N VAL A 562 -28.34 -14.68 1.15
CA VAL A 562 -26.89 -14.42 1.16
C VAL A 562 -26.62 -12.91 1.17
N ALA A 563 -25.75 -12.50 2.10
CA ALA A 563 -25.09 -11.21 2.03
C ALA A 563 -23.66 -11.41 1.51
N LEU A 564 -23.31 -10.76 0.41
CA LEU A 564 -21.93 -10.58 -0.01
C LEU A 564 -21.46 -9.23 0.54
N ALA A 565 -20.39 -9.23 1.32
CA ALA A 565 -19.92 -8.05 2.03
C ALA A 565 -18.39 -7.95 2.04
N VAL A 566 -17.87 -6.76 2.34
CA VAL A 566 -16.45 -6.51 2.57
C VAL A 566 -16.29 -5.60 3.79
N VAL A 567 -15.23 -5.83 4.56
CA VAL A 567 -14.83 -5.00 5.71
C VAL A 567 -13.32 -4.81 5.70
N LEU A 568 -12.85 -3.76 6.36
CA LEU A 568 -11.45 -3.57 6.72
C LEU A 568 -11.27 -3.80 8.22
N ILE A 569 -10.30 -4.62 8.60
CA ILE A 569 -10.05 -5.00 10.00
C ILE A 569 -8.63 -4.60 10.40
N ASP A 570 -8.47 -3.71 11.38
CA ASP A 570 -7.16 -3.21 11.81
C ASP A 570 -6.56 -4.09 12.92
N TYR A 571 -5.27 -4.36 12.79
CA TYR A 571 -4.43 -5.05 13.77
C TYR A 571 -3.23 -4.16 14.12
N PRO A 572 -3.10 -3.66 15.35
CA PRO A 572 -2.07 -2.69 15.72
C PRO A 572 -0.71 -3.34 16.06
N ALA A 573 -0.64 -4.68 16.13
CA ALA A 573 0.55 -5.42 16.61
C ALA A 573 1.08 -4.96 17.99
N ALA A 574 0.19 -4.45 18.84
CA ALA A 574 0.54 -3.88 20.15
C ALA A 574 0.52 -4.89 21.31
N SER A 575 0.49 -6.19 20.99
CA SER A 575 0.53 -7.25 22.01
C SER A 575 1.94 -7.36 22.62
N PRO A 576 2.08 -7.73 23.91
CA PRO A 576 3.40 -7.87 24.53
C PRO A 576 4.28 -8.93 23.84
N PRO A 577 5.58 -8.67 23.58
CA PRO A 577 6.48 -9.64 22.96
C PRO A 577 6.82 -10.82 23.90
N PRO A 578 7.27 -11.98 23.35
CA PRO A 578 7.51 -12.22 21.92
C PRO A 578 6.21 -12.50 21.16
N LEU A 579 6.05 -11.86 19.99
CA LEU A 579 4.94 -12.13 19.09
C LEU A 579 5.36 -13.13 18.00
N PRO A 580 4.45 -14.01 17.56
CA PRO A 580 4.67 -14.81 16.35
C PRO A 580 4.95 -13.90 15.14
N ALA A 581 5.69 -14.41 14.14
CA ALA A 581 6.04 -13.62 12.95
C ALA A 581 4.82 -13.02 12.22
N THR A 582 3.69 -13.72 12.23
CA THR A 582 2.41 -13.27 11.66
C THR A 582 1.81 -12.06 12.39
N GLN A 583 2.26 -11.77 13.61
CA GLN A 583 1.68 -10.77 14.51
C GLN A 583 2.63 -9.59 14.80
N LEU A 584 3.80 -9.54 14.17
CA LEU A 584 4.79 -8.48 14.45
C LEU A 584 4.41 -7.12 13.86
N VAL A 585 3.59 -7.13 12.81
CA VAL A 585 3.44 -6.00 11.90
C VAL A 585 2.05 -5.37 12.02
N PRO A 586 1.96 -4.07 12.34
CA PRO A 586 0.71 -3.32 12.21
C PRO A 586 0.14 -3.47 10.78
N SER A 587 -1.14 -3.84 10.68
CA SER A 587 -1.76 -4.23 9.41
C SER A 587 -3.24 -3.88 9.36
N THR A 588 -3.76 -3.65 8.16
CA THR A 588 -5.20 -3.67 7.89
C THR A 588 -5.50 -4.89 7.01
N TYR A 589 -6.58 -5.61 7.30
CA TYR A 589 -7.02 -6.75 6.50
C TYR A 589 -8.30 -6.41 5.76
N MET A 590 -8.28 -6.50 4.44
CA MET A 590 -9.49 -6.47 3.62
C MET A 590 -10.10 -7.87 3.57
N VAL A 591 -11.33 -8.01 4.05
CA VAL A 591 -11.98 -9.32 4.25
C VAL A 591 -13.32 -9.38 3.52
N PRO A 592 -13.32 -9.71 2.21
CA PRO A 592 -14.55 -10.07 1.51
C PRO A 592 -15.15 -11.37 2.06
N GLN A 593 -16.47 -11.39 2.23
CA GLN A 593 -17.21 -12.47 2.90
C GLN A 593 -18.54 -12.77 2.23
N LEU A 594 -18.86 -14.06 2.07
CA LEU A 594 -20.23 -14.54 1.88
C LEU A 594 -20.80 -14.95 3.24
N ILE A 595 -21.98 -14.43 3.57
CA ILE A 595 -22.69 -14.71 4.82
C ILE A 595 -24.05 -15.33 4.45
N LYS A 596 -24.22 -16.62 4.73
CA LYS A 596 -25.51 -17.32 4.55
C LYS A 596 -26.37 -17.10 5.77
N ILE A 597 -27.61 -16.71 5.55
CA ILE A 597 -28.63 -16.47 6.55
C ILE A 597 -29.79 -17.42 6.27
N ASP A 598 -30.10 -18.24 7.27
CA ASP A 598 -31.22 -19.16 7.26
C ASP A 598 -32.12 -18.85 8.46
N ASN A 599 -33.39 -18.56 8.19
CA ASN A 599 -34.40 -18.26 9.22
C ASN A 599 -33.98 -17.13 10.19
N GLY A 600 -33.31 -16.10 9.67
CA GLY A 600 -32.88 -14.94 10.46
C GLY A 600 -31.60 -15.14 11.28
N SER A 601 -30.89 -16.27 11.10
CA SER A 601 -29.63 -16.56 11.78
C SER A 601 -28.53 -16.91 10.76
N ILE A 602 -27.29 -16.56 11.07
CA ILE A 602 -26.13 -16.88 10.22
C ILE A 602 -25.83 -18.37 10.33
N SER A 603 -25.73 -19.03 9.18
CA SER A 603 -25.48 -20.47 9.08
C SER A 603 -24.15 -20.81 8.42
N ARG A 604 -23.63 -19.98 7.52
CA ARG A 604 -22.31 -20.18 6.89
C ARG A 604 -21.59 -18.86 6.71
N VAL A 605 -20.28 -18.90 6.83
CA VAL A 605 -19.39 -17.80 6.41
C VAL A 605 -18.28 -18.38 5.54
N GLU A 606 -18.10 -17.82 4.34
CA GLU A 606 -16.92 -18.03 3.49
C GLU A 606 -16.17 -16.70 3.43
N SER A 607 -14.87 -16.69 3.68
CA SER A 607 -14.07 -15.48 3.58
C SER A 607 -12.74 -15.70 2.86
N MET A 608 -12.27 -14.64 2.22
CA MET A 608 -10.89 -14.46 1.80
C MET A 608 -10.31 -13.26 2.53
N ILE A 609 -8.99 -13.22 2.68
CA ILE A 609 -8.29 -12.22 3.48
C ILE A 609 -7.12 -11.71 2.65
N LYS A 610 -7.06 -10.39 2.51
CA LYS A 610 -5.94 -9.69 1.87
C LYS A 610 -5.33 -8.70 2.84
N TRP A 611 -4.01 -8.73 2.96
CA TRP A 611 -3.27 -7.72 3.71
C TRP A 611 -3.26 -6.38 2.96
N MET A 612 -3.36 -5.29 3.72
CA MET A 612 -3.22 -3.90 3.30
C MET A 612 -2.35 -3.15 4.32
N PRO A 613 -1.69 -2.04 3.92
CA PRO A 613 -1.00 -1.15 4.86
C PRO A 613 -1.89 -0.74 6.04
N PHE A 614 -1.33 -0.60 7.24
CA PHE A 614 -2.09 -0.22 8.42
C PHE A 614 -2.79 1.13 8.23
N GLY A 615 -4.08 1.18 8.55
CA GLY A 615 -4.91 2.37 8.34
C GLY A 615 -5.46 2.51 6.93
N TYR A 616 -5.27 1.52 6.04
CA TYR A 616 -5.74 1.55 4.65
C TYR A 616 -7.22 1.91 4.51
N VAL A 617 -7.59 2.84 3.62
CA VAL A 617 -9.00 3.22 3.40
C VAL A 617 -9.42 2.87 1.98
N SER A 618 -10.62 2.30 1.83
CA SER A 618 -11.19 2.06 0.51
C SER A 618 -11.69 3.37 -0.11
N SER A 619 -11.50 3.55 -1.42
CA SER A 619 -12.05 4.68 -2.17
C SER A 619 -13.59 4.69 -2.21
N TRP A 620 -14.22 3.57 -1.83
CA TRP A 620 -15.67 3.45 -1.65
C TRP A 620 -16.13 3.66 -0.20
N ALA A 621 -15.21 3.92 0.73
CA ALA A 621 -15.60 4.33 2.07
C ALA A 621 -16.48 5.58 1.93
N GLU A 622 -17.64 5.57 2.59
CA GLU A 622 -18.44 6.79 2.69
C GLU A 622 -17.55 7.85 3.34
N GLU A 623 -17.44 9.03 2.73
CA GLU A 623 -16.79 10.16 3.38
C GLU A 623 -17.43 10.29 4.75
N LYS A 624 -16.66 10.02 5.82
CA LYS A 624 -17.04 10.53 7.13
C LYS A 624 -17.02 12.03 6.95
N VAL A 625 -18.21 12.62 6.76
CA VAL A 625 -18.39 14.06 6.77
C VAL A 625 -17.72 14.52 8.06
N SER A 626 -16.56 15.17 7.88
CA SER A 626 -15.64 15.56 8.95
C SER A 626 -16.28 16.56 9.89
#